data_AF-A0A800EWN8-F1
#
_entry.id   AF-A0A800EWN8-F1
#
_cell.length_a   1.000
_cell.length_b   1.000
_cell.length_c   1.000
_cell.angle_alpha   90.00
_cell.angle_beta   90.00
_cell.angle_gamma   90.00
#
_symmetry.space_group_name_H-M   'P 1'
#
loop_
_entity.id
_entity.type
_entity.pdbx_description
1 polymer ?
#
loop_
_entity_poly.entity_id
_entity_poly.type
_entity_poly.pdbx_seq_one_letter_code
_entity_poly.pdbx_strand_id
1 'polypeptide(L)'
;MMHTGPCQRYVFAGPRAGAMLRFGPTVVKGVVDSFIHLTNARGSAFNCLLRGRIAKHLEGISSHVPESSVSTIGFIGGTGPEGRGLAVRFAAAGHNVVIGSRDASRAVEAADEVKIILSEVSDAADVRGALNADAASASDIVFIVVPYAGMMRSLEQLSSSLAGKICVNVISPLSFAGGIPAAAPPEIGSAAEEAAQYTPDLRWVAGLHTLSARDLLKPTSSLDTDAIICGDDDDAKLTVSALLSEVPGLRPVDAGSLQSARYLEGATALLININKRYKSHASLTIAGLNVG
;
A
#
# COMPACT_ATOMS: atom_id res chain seq x y z
N MET A 1 -66.16 -32.07 19.92
CA MET A 1 -65.15 -33.10 20.28
C MET A 1 -64.20 -33.27 19.11
N MET A 2 -62.97 -32.78 19.21
CA MET A 2 -61.73 -33.52 18.90
C MET A 2 -60.53 -32.60 19.13
N HIS A 3 -59.54 -33.21 19.77
CA HIS A 3 -58.32 -32.66 20.37
C HIS A 3 -57.14 -32.71 19.37
N THR A 4 -56.29 -31.68 19.42
CA THR A 4 -54.80 -31.63 19.37
C THR A 4 -53.96 -32.51 18.41
N GLY A 5 -53.01 -31.89 17.69
CA GLY A 5 -51.76 -32.50 17.18
C GLY A 5 -50.89 -31.54 16.32
N PRO A 6 -49.54 -31.61 16.33
CA PRO A 6 -48.64 -30.43 16.16
C PRO A 6 -48.06 -30.19 14.75
N CYS A 7 -47.71 -28.91 14.47
CA CYS A 7 -46.95 -28.47 13.29
C CYS A 7 -45.49 -28.96 13.34
N GLN A 8 -45.09 -29.75 12.34
CA GLN A 8 -43.71 -30.19 12.11
C GLN A 8 -42.78 -29.04 11.72
N ARG A 9 -41.58 -29.05 12.32
CA ARG A 9 -40.42 -28.25 11.93
C ARG A 9 -39.94 -28.66 10.53
N TYR A 10 -39.85 -27.71 9.61
CA TYR A 10 -38.98 -27.82 8.43
C TYR A 10 -37.68 -27.06 8.70
N VAL A 11 -36.57 -27.80 8.75
CA VAL A 11 -35.20 -27.28 8.76
C VAL A 11 -34.80 -27.05 7.30
N PHE A 12 -34.55 -25.80 6.91
CA PHE A 12 -33.84 -25.50 5.65
C PHE A 12 -32.36 -25.29 5.96
N ALA A 13 -31.52 -26.16 5.41
CA ALA A 13 -30.08 -26.05 5.44
C ALA A 13 -29.64 -24.90 4.51
N GLY A 14 -29.04 -23.85 5.07
CA GLY A 14 -28.34 -22.82 4.30
C GLY A 14 -26.96 -23.30 3.84
N PRO A 15 -26.44 -22.82 2.70
CA PRO A 15 -25.11 -23.21 2.23
C PRO A 15 -24.03 -22.66 3.17
N ARG A 16 -22.99 -23.49 3.38
CA ARG A 16 -21.81 -23.18 4.20
C ARG A 16 -21.05 -21.98 3.63
N ALA A 17 -20.73 -21.02 4.49
CA ALA A 17 -19.91 -19.86 4.15
C ALA A 17 -18.47 -20.29 3.86
N GLY A 18 -18.04 -20.17 2.60
CA GLY A 18 -16.72 -20.61 2.17
C GLY A 18 -16.54 -20.50 0.66
N ALA A 19 -16.72 -19.30 0.11
CA ALA A 19 -16.22 -18.88 -1.21
C ALA A 19 -16.50 -17.38 -1.39
N MET A 20 -15.54 -16.52 -1.05
CA MET A 20 -15.65 -15.10 -1.38
C MET A 20 -15.02 -14.89 -2.75
N LEU A 21 -15.85 -14.95 -3.79
CA LEU A 21 -15.50 -14.54 -5.15
C LEU A 21 -15.14 -13.04 -5.11
N ARG A 22 -13.98 -12.69 -5.67
CA ARG A 22 -13.58 -11.29 -5.90
C ARG A 22 -14.59 -10.68 -6.86
N PHE A 23 -15.26 -9.61 -6.44
CA PHE A 23 -16.22 -8.89 -7.27
C PHE A 23 -15.82 -7.42 -7.35
N GLY A 24 -15.67 -6.92 -8.59
CA GLY A 24 -15.35 -5.52 -8.86
C GLY A 24 -16.48 -4.55 -8.47
N PRO A 25 -16.21 -3.23 -8.52
CA PRO A 25 -17.10 -2.17 -8.01
C PRO A 25 -18.52 -2.19 -8.61
N THR A 26 -18.67 -2.68 -9.84
CA THR A 26 -19.97 -2.82 -10.53
C THR A 26 -20.91 -3.82 -9.85
N VAL A 27 -20.37 -4.85 -9.18
CA VAL A 27 -21.16 -5.91 -8.54
C VAL A 27 -21.56 -5.50 -7.12
N VAL A 28 -20.76 -4.71 -6.41
CA VAL A 28 -21.13 -4.14 -5.10
C VAL A 28 -22.38 -3.28 -5.23
N LYS A 29 -22.44 -2.44 -6.28
CA LYS A 29 -23.64 -1.67 -6.62
C LYS A 29 -24.85 -2.58 -6.90
N GLY A 30 -24.65 -3.67 -7.64
CA GLY A 30 -25.70 -4.66 -7.92
C GLY A 30 -26.20 -5.44 -6.69
N VAL A 31 -25.34 -5.73 -5.73
CA VAL A 31 -25.70 -6.38 -4.46
C VAL A 31 -26.48 -5.41 -3.56
N VAL A 32 -26.06 -4.14 -3.50
CA VAL A 32 -26.77 -3.08 -2.77
C VAL A 32 -28.15 -2.83 -3.39
N ASP A 33 -28.24 -2.76 -4.72
CA ASP A 33 -29.51 -2.59 -5.43
C ASP A 33 -30.44 -3.81 -5.24
N SER A 34 -29.90 -5.03 -5.24
CA SER A 34 -30.67 -6.25 -4.92
C SER A 34 -31.16 -6.30 -3.47
N PHE A 35 -30.36 -5.83 -2.51
CA PHE A 35 -30.76 -5.74 -1.09
C PHE A 35 -31.88 -4.71 -0.89
N ILE A 36 -31.78 -3.56 -1.55
CA ILE A 36 -32.83 -2.53 -1.58
C ILE A 36 -34.11 -3.11 -2.20
N HIS A 37 -34.00 -3.87 -3.30
CA HIS A 37 -35.16 -4.50 -3.95
C HIS A 37 -35.84 -5.58 -3.10
N LEU A 38 -35.08 -6.42 -2.39
CA LEU A 38 -35.63 -7.47 -1.52
C LEU A 38 -36.39 -6.90 -0.31
N THR A 39 -35.97 -5.75 0.22
CA THR A 39 -36.63 -5.13 1.38
C THR A 39 -37.96 -4.45 1.02
N ASN A 40 -38.23 -4.17 -0.26
CA ASN A 40 -39.50 -3.58 -0.72
C ASN A 40 -40.69 -4.54 -0.68
N ALA A 41 -40.48 -5.85 -0.46
CA ALA A 41 -41.54 -6.85 -0.56
C ALA A 41 -42.36 -7.11 0.72
N ARG A 42 -42.04 -6.53 1.89
CA ARG A 42 -42.81 -6.74 3.13
C ARG A 42 -42.95 -5.47 3.97
N GLY A 43 -44.15 -4.89 3.96
CA GLY A 43 -44.51 -3.68 4.68
C GLY A 43 -44.65 -3.89 6.18
N SER A 44 -43.80 -3.21 6.97
CA SER A 44 -44.11 -2.80 8.34
C SER A 44 -43.33 -1.52 8.67
N ALA A 45 -43.93 -0.63 9.48
CA ALA A 45 -43.37 0.68 9.81
C ALA A 45 -42.00 0.62 10.53
N PHE A 46 -41.70 -0.51 11.21
CA PHE A 46 -40.40 -0.76 11.85
C PHE A 46 -39.26 -0.88 10.83
N ASN A 47 -39.57 -1.36 9.62
CA ASN A 47 -38.61 -1.49 8.52
C ASN A 47 -38.24 -0.11 7.93
N CYS A 48 -39.12 0.89 8.03
CA CYS A 48 -38.89 2.22 7.45
C CYS A 48 -37.83 3.05 8.21
N LEU A 49 -37.80 2.95 9.54
CA LEU A 49 -36.81 3.64 10.39
C LEU A 49 -35.41 3.01 10.28
N LEU A 50 -35.34 1.68 10.16
CA LEU A 50 -34.08 0.98 9.93
C LEU A 50 -33.56 1.24 8.50
N ARG A 51 -34.45 1.35 7.51
CA ARG A 51 -34.13 1.79 6.14
C ARG A 51 -33.49 3.18 6.12
N GLY A 52 -34.05 4.15 6.84
CA GLY A 52 -33.50 5.51 6.87
C GLY A 52 -32.10 5.59 7.49
N ARG A 53 -31.80 4.74 8.50
CA ARG A 53 -30.46 4.70 9.11
C ARG A 53 -29.45 3.94 8.27
N ILE A 54 -29.83 2.80 7.68
CA ILE A 54 -28.94 2.01 6.83
C ILE A 54 -28.69 2.72 5.50
N ALA A 55 -29.71 3.31 4.86
CA ALA A 55 -29.54 4.08 3.63
C ALA A 55 -28.65 5.31 3.85
N LYS A 56 -28.83 6.05 4.95
CA LYS A 56 -27.98 7.22 5.27
C LYS A 56 -26.55 6.83 5.65
N HIS A 57 -26.35 5.63 6.22
CA HIS A 57 -25.02 5.09 6.51
C HIS A 57 -24.33 4.56 5.23
N LEU A 58 -25.09 3.91 4.33
CA LEU A 58 -24.60 3.44 3.03
C LEU A 58 -24.37 4.59 2.04
N GLU A 59 -25.17 5.66 2.06
CA GLU A 59 -24.92 6.89 1.30
C GLU A 59 -23.63 7.57 1.78
N GLY A 60 -23.36 7.57 3.10
CA GLY A 60 -22.10 8.07 3.67
C GLY A 60 -20.88 7.20 3.34
N ILE A 61 -21.06 5.90 3.11
CA ILE A 61 -20.00 4.99 2.63
C ILE A 61 -19.82 5.10 1.11
N SER A 62 -20.90 5.37 0.36
CA SER A 62 -20.87 5.49 -1.09
C SER A 62 -20.34 6.85 -1.58
N SER A 63 -20.37 7.90 -0.76
CA SER A 63 -19.95 9.25 -1.18
C SER A 63 -18.44 9.47 -1.21
N HIS A 64 -17.62 8.53 -0.70
CA HIS A 64 -16.16 8.64 -0.65
C HIS A 64 -15.44 7.36 -1.12
N VAL A 65 -15.98 6.67 -2.13
CA VAL A 65 -15.11 5.82 -2.97
C VAL A 65 -14.65 6.72 -4.10
N PRO A 66 -13.39 7.22 -4.10
CA PRO A 66 -12.89 7.98 -5.23
C PRO A 66 -12.98 7.04 -6.43
N GLU A 67 -13.65 7.47 -7.52
CA GLU A 67 -13.36 6.91 -8.83
C GLU A 67 -11.84 6.97 -8.99
N SER A 68 -11.22 5.84 -9.34
CA SER A 68 -9.77 5.70 -9.42
C SER A 68 -9.22 6.61 -10.51
N SER A 69 -9.01 7.89 -10.18
CA SER A 69 -8.15 8.77 -10.93
C SER A 69 -6.78 8.13 -10.90
N VAL A 70 -6.33 7.62 -12.05
CA VAL A 70 -5.03 6.97 -12.23
C VAL A 70 -3.98 7.83 -11.55
N SER A 71 -3.47 7.37 -10.41
CA SER A 71 -2.51 8.13 -9.61
C SER A 71 -1.13 7.93 -10.23
N THR A 72 -0.42 9.01 -10.48
CA THR A 72 0.97 8.91 -10.92
C THR A 72 1.87 8.76 -9.70
N ILE A 73 2.74 7.75 -9.70
CA ILE A 73 3.60 7.41 -8.57
C ILE A 73 5.05 7.71 -8.91
N GLY A 74 5.71 8.49 -8.05
CA GLY A 74 7.10 8.90 -8.22
C GLY A 74 8.05 8.13 -7.32
N PHE A 75 9.19 7.69 -7.83
CA PHE A 75 10.26 7.06 -7.04
C PHE A 75 11.53 7.89 -7.08
N ILE A 76 11.76 8.71 -6.05
CA ILE A 76 12.93 9.61 -5.96
C ILE A 76 14.17 8.81 -5.57
N GLY A 77 15.22 8.87 -6.41
CA GLY A 77 16.35 7.94 -6.30
C GLY A 77 15.99 6.51 -6.68
N GLY A 78 14.92 6.31 -7.46
CA GLY A 78 14.30 5.01 -7.73
C GLY A 78 15.08 4.07 -8.65
N THR A 79 16.28 4.44 -9.10
CA THR A 79 17.10 3.58 -10.00
C THR A 79 17.71 2.37 -9.30
N GLY A 80 17.66 2.34 -7.97
CA GLY A 80 18.10 1.19 -7.17
C GLY A 80 17.19 -0.04 -7.28
N PRO A 81 17.58 -1.19 -6.70
CA PRO A 81 16.76 -2.39 -6.69
C PRO A 81 15.36 -2.19 -6.08
N GLU A 82 15.27 -1.50 -4.94
CA GLU A 82 13.99 -1.26 -4.27
C GLU A 82 13.06 -0.40 -5.12
N GLY A 83 13.55 0.73 -5.64
CA GLY A 83 12.76 1.64 -6.47
C GLY A 83 12.28 1.00 -7.76
N ARG A 84 13.14 0.24 -8.46
CA ARG A 84 12.73 -0.53 -9.65
C ARG A 84 11.74 -1.64 -9.30
N GLY A 85 11.92 -2.33 -8.19
CA GLY A 85 11.01 -3.37 -7.72
C GLY A 85 9.61 -2.82 -7.44
N LEU A 86 9.53 -1.70 -6.71
CA LEU A 86 8.26 -1.02 -6.45
C LEU A 86 7.64 -0.52 -7.76
N ALA A 87 8.43 0.08 -8.65
CA ALA A 87 7.97 0.52 -9.96
C ALA A 87 7.34 -0.64 -10.77
N VAL A 88 7.98 -1.82 -10.80
CA VAL A 88 7.41 -3.03 -11.42
C VAL A 88 6.06 -3.37 -10.81
N ARG A 89 5.94 -3.40 -9.49
CA ARG A 89 4.68 -3.80 -8.81
C ARG A 89 3.54 -2.83 -9.07
N PHE A 90 3.79 -1.53 -8.97
CA PHE A 90 2.73 -0.53 -9.15
C PHE A 90 2.34 -0.35 -10.62
N ALA A 91 3.29 -0.42 -11.55
CA ALA A 91 2.97 -0.42 -12.98
C ALA A 91 2.19 -1.67 -13.39
N ALA A 92 2.54 -2.85 -12.85
CA ALA A 92 1.77 -4.08 -13.05
C ALA A 92 0.35 -4.01 -12.44
N ALA A 93 0.15 -3.19 -11.42
CA ALA A 93 -1.16 -2.91 -10.83
C ALA A 93 -1.95 -1.81 -11.58
N GLY A 94 -1.39 -1.23 -12.66
CA GLY A 94 -2.08 -0.25 -13.51
C GLY A 94 -1.80 1.22 -13.17
N HIS A 95 -0.81 1.53 -12.32
CA HIS A 95 -0.43 2.91 -12.02
C HIS A 95 0.68 3.42 -12.92
N ASN A 96 0.55 4.66 -13.40
CA ASN A 96 1.65 5.31 -14.11
C ASN A 96 2.81 5.59 -13.16
N VAL A 97 4.03 5.23 -13.55
CA VAL A 97 5.22 5.35 -12.70
C VAL A 97 6.27 6.27 -13.30
N VAL A 98 6.84 7.13 -12.47
CA VAL A 98 7.98 7.98 -12.81
C VAL A 98 9.18 7.65 -11.92
N ILE A 99 10.22 7.07 -12.51
CA ILE A 99 11.48 6.78 -11.82
C ILE A 99 12.35 8.04 -11.85
N GLY A 100 12.64 8.60 -10.67
CA GLY A 100 13.48 9.78 -10.49
C GLY A 100 14.95 9.43 -10.28
N SER A 101 15.83 10.22 -10.89
CA SER A 101 17.28 10.19 -10.64
C SER A 101 17.86 11.61 -10.63
N ARG A 102 19.09 11.76 -10.14
CA ARG A 102 19.88 12.98 -10.37
C ARG A 102 20.44 13.05 -11.79
N ASP A 103 20.43 11.92 -12.49
CA ASP A 103 20.89 11.74 -13.85
C ASP A 103 19.73 11.17 -14.69
N ALA A 104 19.26 11.96 -15.66
CA ALA A 104 18.13 11.62 -16.49
C ALA A 104 18.36 10.35 -17.33
N SER A 105 19.58 10.12 -17.84
CA SER A 105 19.84 8.91 -18.64
C SER A 105 19.71 7.66 -17.79
N ARG A 106 20.26 7.68 -16.57
CA ARG A 106 20.13 6.57 -15.61
C ARG A 106 18.70 6.30 -15.19
N ALA A 107 17.85 7.32 -15.12
CA ALA A 107 16.42 7.13 -14.87
C ALA A 107 15.72 6.45 -16.05
N VAL A 108 16.04 6.87 -17.28
CA VAL A 108 15.48 6.26 -18.50
C VAL A 108 15.92 4.80 -18.63
N GLU A 109 17.21 4.52 -18.43
CA GLU A 109 17.73 3.14 -18.41
C GLU A 109 16.99 2.27 -17.40
N ALA A 110 16.80 2.75 -16.15
CA ALA A 110 16.06 2.01 -15.14
C ALA A 110 14.58 1.80 -15.51
N ALA A 111 13.94 2.77 -16.16
CA ALA A 111 12.57 2.63 -16.64
C ALA A 111 12.46 1.61 -17.78
N ASP A 112 13.42 1.57 -18.69
CA ASP A 112 13.46 0.60 -19.78
C ASP A 112 13.68 -0.83 -19.25
N GLU A 113 14.54 -1.01 -18.24
CA GLU A 113 14.68 -2.29 -17.55
C GLU A 113 13.36 -2.75 -16.89
N VAL A 114 12.63 -1.83 -16.26
CA VAL A 114 11.32 -2.12 -15.68
C VAL A 114 10.31 -2.51 -16.77
N LYS A 115 10.29 -1.81 -17.92
CA LYS A 115 9.44 -2.17 -19.07
C LYS A 115 9.74 -3.55 -19.62
N ILE A 116 11.02 -3.94 -19.68
CA ILE A 116 11.42 -5.29 -20.11
C ILE A 116 10.82 -6.34 -19.19
N ILE A 117 10.89 -6.15 -17.87
CA ILE A 117 10.29 -7.05 -16.88
C ILE A 117 8.76 -7.13 -17.04
N LEU A 118 8.12 -6.01 -17.36
CA LEU A 118 6.66 -5.91 -17.53
C LEU A 118 6.16 -6.41 -18.88
N SER A 119 7.03 -6.82 -19.81
CA SER A 119 6.61 -7.32 -21.14
C SER A 119 5.68 -8.54 -21.09
N GLU A 120 5.67 -9.28 -19.97
CA GLU A 120 4.79 -10.42 -19.72
C GLU A 120 3.43 -10.04 -19.07
N VAL A 121 3.21 -8.74 -18.78
CA VAL A 121 2.01 -8.23 -18.11
C VAL A 121 1.19 -7.41 -19.12
N SER A 122 0.01 -7.92 -19.49
CA SER A 122 -0.82 -7.35 -20.57
C SER A 122 -1.30 -5.92 -20.32
N ASP A 123 -1.61 -5.60 -19.07
CA ASP A 123 -2.27 -4.35 -18.67
C ASP A 123 -1.37 -3.48 -17.79
N ALA A 124 -0.04 -3.64 -17.92
CA ALA A 124 0.90 -2.78 -17.23
C ALA A 124 0.80 -1.33 -17.71
N ALA A 125 0.78 -0.39 -16.77
CA ALA A 125 0.74 1.04 -17.06
C ALA A 125 2.11 1.60 -17.48
N ASP A 126 2.13 2.89 -17.89
CA ASP A 126 3.34 3.53 -18.38
C ASP A 126 4.41 3.67 -17.29
N VAL A 127 5.66 3.48 -17.67
CA VAL A 127 6.82 3.70 -16.82
C VAL A 127 7.76 4.63 -17.55
N ARG A 128 8.23 5.69 -16.90
CA ARG A 128 9.21 6.59 -17.52
C ARG A 128 10.27 7.05 -16.52
N GLY A 129 11.45 7.36 -17.05
CA GLY A 129 12.54 7.97 -16.29
C GLY A 129 12.51 9.49 -16.38
N ALA A 130 12.85 10.19 -15.29
CA ALA A 130 13.01 11.64 -15.27
C ALA A 130 14.03 12.09 -14.22
N LEU A 131 14.36 13.39 -14.21
CA LEU A 131 15.06 13.98 -13.08
C LEU A 131 14.17 13.91 -11.82
N ASN A 132 14.78 13.84 -10.64
CA ASN A 132 14.05 13.76 -9.37
C ASN A 132 12.99 14.86 -9.21
N ALA A 133 13.29 16.11 -9.59
CA ALA A 133 12.36 17.24 -9.50
C ALA A 133 11.14 17.05 -10.42
N ASP A 134 11.36 16.59 -11.64
CA ASP A 134 10.31 16.32 -12.62
C ASP A 134 9.46 15.12 -12.19
N ALA A 135 10.10 14.08 -11.65
CA ALA A 135 9.42 12.91 -11.11
C ALA A 135 8.52 13.28 -9.92
N ALA A 136 9.04 14.06 -8.96
CA ALA A 136 8.26 14.56 -7.82
C ALA A 136 7.07 15.41 -8.29
N SER A 137 7.32 16.37 -9.21
CA SER A 137 6.29 17.30 -9.67
C SER A 137 5.15 16.60 -10.41
N ALA A 138 5.46 15.58 -11.20
CA ALA A 138 4.49 14.85 -12.00
C ALA A 138 3.70 13.77 -11.24
N SER A 139 3.98 13.54 -9.95
CA SER A 139 3.42 12.42 -9.20
C SER A 139 2.51 12.89 -8.06
N ASP A 140 1.45 12.14 -7.76
CA ASP A 140 0.51 12.42 -6.68
C ASP A 140 1.04 11.90 -5.34
N ILE A 141 1.66 10.71 -5.38
CA ILE A 141 2.33 10.05 -4.26
C ILE A 141 3.79 9.86 -4.61
N VAL A 142 4.68 10.20 -3.68
CA VAL A 142 6.13 10.15 -3.92
C VAL A 142 6.82 9.24 -2.91
N PHE A 143 7.47 8.19 -3.39
CA PHE A 143 8.34 7.32 -2.61
C PHE A 143 9.75 7.89 -2.58
N ILE A 144 10.31 8.03 -1.38
CA ILE A 144 11.67 8.52 -1.17
C ILE A 144 12.60 7.33 -0.99
N VAL A 145 13.32 6.96 -2.05
CA VAL A 145 14.11 5.72 -2.17
C VAL A 145 15.62 6.01 -2.24
N VAL A 146 16.05 7.14 -1.69
CA VAL A 146 17.47 7.53 -1.67
C VAL A 146 18.20 6.85 -0.50
N PRO A 147 19.52 6.63 -0.59
CA PRO A 147 20.31 6.24 0.56
C PRO A 147 20.20 7.27 1.69
N TYR A 148 20.23 6.83 2.95
CA TYR A 148 20.10 7.71 4.12
C TYR A 148 21.05 8.92 4.07
N ALA A 149 22.32 8.71 3.71
CA ALA A 149 23.32 9.78 3.57
C ALA A 149 22.95 10.88 2.54
N GLY A 150 22.04 10.60 1.62
CA GLY A 150 21.54 11.55 0.62
C GLY A 150 20.15 12.10 0.90
N MET A 151 19.49 11.69 1.99
CA MET A 151 18.10 12.03 2.31
C MET A 151 17.93 13.55 2.45
N MET A 152 18.65 14.17 3.38
CA MET A 152 18.48 15.60 3.68
C MET A 152 18.73 16.49 2.47
N ARG A 153 19.81 16.24 1.72
CA ARG A 153 20.09 16.96 0.46
C ARG A 153 18.95 16.80 -0.55
N SER A 154 18.37 15.61 -0.66
CA SER A 154 17.27 15.36 -1.61
C SER A 154 16.01 16.11 -1.19
N LEU A 155 15.67 16.13 0.10
CA LEU A 155 14.52 16.88 0.62
C LEU A 155 14.68 18.38 0.43
N GLU A 156 15.87 18.92 0.70
CA GLU A 156 16.18 20.34 0.48
C GLU A 156 15.95 20.73 -0.99
N GLN A 157 16.51 19.96 -1.93
CA GLN A 157 16.43 20.22 -3.37
C GLN A 157 15.02 20.06 -3.94
N LEU A 158 14.18 19.24 -3.32
CA LEU A 158 12.86 18.87 -3.85
C LEU A 158 11.70 19.48 -3.07
N SER A 159 11.98 20.28 -2.04
CA SER A 159 10.98 20.89 -1.15
C SER A 159 9.79 21.50 -1.89
N SER A 160 10.04 22.30 -2.93
CA SER A 160 8.99 22.90 -3.76
C SER A 160 8.19 21.88 -4.56
N SER A 161 8.85 20.87 -5.14
CA SER A 161 8.20 19.81 -5.92
C SER A 161 7.42 18.83 -5.06
N LEU A 162 7.73 18.71 -3.77
CA LEU A 162 7.06 17.80 -2.84
C LEU A 162 5.88 18.44 -2.10
N ALA A 163 5.77 19.76 -2.09
CA ALA A 163 4.79 20.50 -1.30
C ALA A 163 3.36 19.95 -1.44
N GLY A 164 2.72 19.64 -0.30
CA GLY A 164 1.35 19.13 -0.22
C GLY A 164 1.15 17.67 -0.63
N LYS A 165 2.20 16.96 -1.04
CA LYS A 165 2.12 15.56 -1.48
C LYS A 165 2.20 14.59 -0.30
N ILE A 166 1.72 13.36 -0.53
CA ILE A 166 2.01 12.23 0.34
C ILE A 166 3.40 11.72 0.00
N CYS A 167 4.27 11.67 1.01
CA CYS A 167 5.62 11.16 0.89
C CYS A 167 5.76 9.84 1.65
N VAL A 168 6.17 8.79 0.95
CA VAL A 168 6.43 7.46 1.54
C VAL A 168 7.93 7.28 1.74
N ASN A 169 8.37 7.29 3.00
CA ASN A 169 9.75 7.00 3.37
C ASN A 169 9.97 5.48 3.38
N VAL A 170 10.92 5.00 2.58
CA VAL A 170 11.34 3.59 2.51
C VAL A 170 12.81 3.41 2.90
N ILE A 171 13.41 4.41 3.54
CA ILE A 171 14.83 4.48 3.84
C ILE A 171 15.11 3.69 5.11
N SER A 172 16.07 2.77 5.06
CA SER A 172 16.60 2.09 6.25
C SER A 172 18.07 2.47 6.46
N PRO A 173 18.39 3.24 7.52
CA PRO A 173 19.77 3.56 7.87
C PRO A 173 20.53 2.30 8.28
N LEU A 174 21.53 1.93 7.48
CA LEU A 174 22.34 0.72 7.68
C LEU A 174 23.82 1.06 7.67
N SER A 175 24.58 0.36 8.50
CA SER A 175 26.04 0.32 8.45
C SER A 175 26.52 -1.08 8.13
N PHE A 176 27.69 -1.17 7.48
CA PHE A 176 28.33 -2.43 7.13
C PHE A 176 29.76 -2.40 7.66
N ALA A 177 29.99 -3.04 8.80
CA ALA A 177 31.31 -3.19 9.40
C ALA A 177 31.76 -4.66 9.29
N GLY A 178 32.92 -4.90 8.65
CA GLY A 178 33.44 -6.27 8.50
C GLY A 178 32.50 -7.24 7.76
N GLY A 179 31.62 -6.72 6.88
CA GLY A 179 30.61 -7.53 6.17
C GLY A 179 29.42 -7.98 7.05
N ILE A 180 29.24 -7.35 8.22
CA ILE A 180 28.09 -7.54 9.11
C ILE A 180 27.18 -6.31 8.97
N PRO A 181 25.92 -6.48 8.54
CA PRO A 181 24.95 -5.40 8.50
C PRO A 181 24.42 -5.12 9.90
N ALA A 182 24.34 -3.85 10.26
CA ALA A 182 23.73 -3.36 11.49
C ALA A 182 22.85 -2.15 11.19
N ALA A 183 21.76 -2.00 11.96
CA ALA A 183 20.98 -0.77 11.95
C ALA A 183 21.89 0.39 12.40
N ALA A 184 21.79 1.52 11.71
CA ALA A 184 22.55 2.73 12.01
C ALA A 184 21.57 3.91 12.13
N PRO A 185 20.65 3.88 13.11
CA PRO A 185 19.62 4.89 13.23
C PRO A 185 20.22 6.29 13.44
N PRO A 186 19.49 7.36 13.09
CA PRO A 186 19.88 8.73 13.42
C PRO A 186 20.05 8.91 14.93
N GLU A 187 20.70 10.01 15.33
CA GLU A 187 20.91 10.34 16.75
C GLU A 187 19.58 10.40 17.53
N ILE A 188 18.52 10.88 16.90
CA ILE A 188 17.18 10.94 17.48
C ILE A 188 16.17 10.31 16.51
N GLY A 189 15.49 9.28 16.98
CA GLY A 189 14.34 8.69 16.28
C GLY A 189 14.72 7.76 15.13
N SER A 190 14.35 8.16 13.92
CA SER A 190 14.37 7.37 12.68
C SER A 190 14.55 8.28 11.46
N ALA A 191 14.92 7.71 10.31
CA ALA A 191 15.05 8.51 9.08
C ALA A 191 13.73 9.18 8.69
N ALA A 192 12.61 8.49 8.92
CA ALA A 192 11.28 9.07 8.71
C ALA A 192 10.98 10.25 9.66
N GLU A 193 11.30 10.13 10.95
CA GLU A 193 11.13 11.22 11.92
C GLU A 193 12.03 12.43 11.59
N GLU A 194 13.29 12.21 11.18
CA GLU A 194 14.20 13.28 10.76
C GLU A 194 13.67 14.01 9.50
N ALA A 195 13.15 13.27 8.53
CA ALA A 195 12.53 13.83 7.33
C ALA A 195 11.29 14.67 7.67
N ALA A 196 10.41 14.16 8.54
CA ALA A 196 9.21 14.86 8.98
C ALA A 196 9.53 16.13 9.78
N GLN A 197 10.56 16.10 10.64
CA GLN A 197 11.00 17.28 11.37
C GLN A 197 11.52 18.37 10.42
N TYR A 198 12.23 17.99 9.36
CA TYR A 198 12.77 18.94 8.38
C TYR A 198 11.69 19.49 7.43
N THR A 199 10.65 18.69 7.16
CA THR A 199 9.57 19.04 6.23
C THR A 199 8.20 18.80 6.87
N PRO A 200 7.83 19.60 7.89
CA PRO A 200 6.62 19.38 8.68
C PRO A 200 5.32 19.59 7.89
N ASP A 201 5.39 20.28 6.75
CA ASP A 201 4.25 20.52 5.86
C ASP A 201 3.96 19.34 4.92
N LEU A 202 4.83 18.32 4.88
CA LEU A 202 4.64 17.11 4.08
C LEU A 202 3.90 16.04 4.87
N ARG A 203 3.12 15.23 4.15
CA ARG A 203 2.30 14.16 4.72
C ARG A 203 3.07 12.85 4.68
N TRP A 204 3.73 12.51 5.78
CA TRP A 204 4.66 11.38 5.85
C TRP A 204 3.98 10.07 6.22
N VAL A 205 4.28 9.03 5.43
CA VAL A 205 4.08 7.62 5.77
C VAL A 205 5.43 6.92 5.66
N ALA A 206 5.78 6.07 6.62
CA ALA A 206 7.00 5.26 6.57
C ALA A 206 6.63 3.79 6.47
N GLY A 207 7.30 3.03 5.61
CA GLY A 207 6.99 1.61 5.43
C GLY A 207 7.83 0.92 4.37
N LEU A 208 7.47 -0.34 4.07
CA LEU A 208 8.11 -1.17 3.04
C LEU A 208 9.59 -1.56 3.30
N HIS A 209 10.17 -1.13 4.42
CA HIS A 209 11.54 -1.43 4.87
C HIS A 209 11.88 -2.93 4.89
N THR A 210 10.87 -3.80 5.00
CA THR A 210 10.99 -5.25 5.16
C THR A 210 10.71 -6.03 3.88
N LEU A 211 10.45 -5.35 2.76
CA LEU A 211 10.21 -6.00 1.48
C LEU A 211 11.52 -6.39 0.80
N SER A 212 11.46 -7.48 0.02
CA SER A 212 12.58 -7.97 -0.76
C SER A 212 12.54 -7.33 -2.14
N ALA A 213 13.47 -6.41 -2.43
CA ALA A 213 13.67 -5.84 -3.76
C ALA A 213 13.71 -6.91 -4.87
N ARG A 214 14.27 -8.09 -4.58
CA ARG A 214 14.34 -9.20 -5.53
C ARG A 214 12.96 -9.79 -5.84
N ASP A 215 12.10 -9.94 -4.84
CA ASP A 215 10.76 -10.49 -5.02
C ASP A 215 9.80 -9.44 -5.58
N LEU A 216 10.06 -8.16 -5.34
CA LEU A 216 9.36 -7.05 -5.98
C LEU A 216 9.52 -7.07 -7.52
N LEU A 217 10.68 -7.48 -8.04
CA LEU A 217 10.93 -7.59 -9.50
C LEU A 217 10.20 -8.75 -10.20
N LYS A 218 9.34 -9.51 -9.51
CA LYS A 218 8.59 -10.65 -10.06
C LYS A 218 7.08 -10.33 -10.15
N PRO A 219 6.62 -9.56 -11.14
CA PRO A 219 5.28 -8.94 -11.13
C PRO A 219 4.13 -9.97 -11.07
N THR A 220 4.33 -11.17 -11.62
CA THR A 220 3.32 -12.24 -11.68
C THR A 220 3.26 -13.11 -10.43
N SER A 221 4.24 -12.99 -9.52
CA SER A 221 4.31 -13.78 -8.28
C SER A 221 3.64 -13.04 -7.12
N SER A 222 2.84 -13.73 -6.32
CA SER A 222 2.31 -13.19 -5.05
C SER A 222 3.46 -12.88 -4.09
N LEU A 223 3.36 -11.77 -3.35
CA LEU A 223 4.36 -11.42 -2.32
C LEU A 223 4.12 -12.15 -0.98
N ASP A 224 2.87 -12.52 -0.69
CA ASP A 224 2.42 -13.20 0.53
C ASP A 224 3.09 -12.67 1.82
N THR A 225 3.06 -11.35 2.01
CA THR A 225 3.71 -10.65 3.12
C THR A 225 2.92 -9.41 3.56
N ASP A 226 3.23 -8.90 4.74
CA ASP A 226 2.68 -7.62 5.19
C ASP A 226 3.58 -6.45 4.79
N ALA A 227 2.95 -5.39 4.28
CA ALA A 227 3.55 -4.06 4.18
C ALA A 227 3.20 -3.28 5.45
N ILE A 228 4.09 -3.35 6.44
CA ILE A 228 3.91 -2.61 7.69
C ILE A 228 4.24 -1.14 7.44
N ILE A 229 3.28 -0.26 7.71
CA ILE A 229 3.38 1.19 7.53
C ILE A 229 3.08 1.92 8.84
N CYS A 230 3.53 3.17 8.97
CA CYS A 230 3.22 4.04 10.09
C CYS A 230 3.27 5.50 9.66
N GLY A 231 2.63 6.40 10.42
CA GLY A 231 2.51 7.81 10.10
C GLY A 231 1.49 8.51 10.99
N ASP A 232 1.61 9.84 11.06
CA ASP A 232 0.76 10.68 11.94
C ASP A 232 -0.45 11.28 11.21
N ASP A 233 -0.51 11.11 9.88
CA ASP A 233 -1.64 11.50 9.04
C ASP A 233 -2.45 10.26 8.65
N ASP A 234 -3.62 10.10 9.26
CA ASP A 234 -4.47 8.91 9.06
C ASP A 234 -4.99 8.79 7.61
N ASP A 235 -5.34 9.91 6.97
CA ASP A 235 -5.80 9.92 5.58
C ASP A 235 -4.66 9.49 4.63
N ALA A 236 -3.43 9.95 4.87
CA ALA A 236 -2.27 9.55 4.09
C ALA A 236 -1.97 8.05 4.25
N LYS A 237 -2.05 7.52 5.48
CA LYS A 237 -1.91 6.07 5.72
C LYS A 237 -3.01 5.26 5.04
N LEU A 238 -4.26 5.74 5.03
CA LEU A 238 -5.37 5.08 4.33
C LEU A 238 -5.14 5.06 2.82
N THR A 239 -4.74 6.19 2.23
CA THR A 239 -4.39 6.27 0.80
C THR A 239 -3.26 5.31 0.44
N VAL A 240 -2.17 5.30 1.23
CA VAL A 240 -1.03 4.40 0.99
C VAL A 240 -1.42 2.93 1.21
N SER A 241 -2.27 2.63 2.20
CA SER A 241 -2.78 1.26 2.43
C SER A 241 -3.62 0.75 1.27
N ALA A 242 -4.51 1.59 0.73
CA ALA A 242 -5.31 1.25 -0.44
C ALA A 242 -4.40 0.95 -1.63
N LEU A 243 -3.43 1.83 -1.90
CA LEU A 243 -2.44 1.65 -2.96
C LEU A 243 -1.65 0.33 -2.81
N LEU A 244 -1.20 0.01 -1.59
CA LEU A 244 -0.44 -1.22 -1.32
C LEU A 244 -1.28 -2.49 -1.49
N SER A 245 -2.59 -2.41 -1.21
CA SER A 245 -3.52 -3.53 -1.34
C SER A 245 -3.80 -3.93 -2.79
N GLU A 246 -3.45 -3.07 -3.75
CA GLU A 246 -3.55 -3.36 -5.18
C GLU A 246 -2.41 -4.29 -5.66
N VAL A 247 -1.32 -4.40 -4.89
CA VAL A 247 -0.23 -5.33 -5.19
C VAL A 247 -0.61 -6.75 -4.73
N PRO A 248 -0.63 -7.76 -5.63
CA PRO A 248 -1.02 -9.12 -5.28
C PRO A 248 -0.18 -9.72 -4.13
N GLY A 249 -0.88 -10.16 -3.08
CA GLY A 249 -0.25 -10.78 -1.90
C GLY A 249 0.39 -9.82 -0.92
N LEU A 250 0.27 -8.51 -1.13
CA LEU A 250 0.76 -7.51 -0.20
C LEU A 250 -0.39 -7.01 0.68
N ARG A 251 -0.29 -7.24 1.99
CA ARG A 251 -1.30 -6.80 2.95
C ARG A 251 -0.79 -5.59 3.73
N PRO A 252 -1.39 -4.40 3.62
CA PRO A 252 -0.99 -3.26 4.44
C PRO A 252 -1.35 -3.51 5.91
N VAL A 253 -0.45 -3.11 6.81
CA VAL A 253 -0.66 -3.16 8.26
C VAL A 253 -0.23 -1.83 8.86
N ASP A 254 -1.17 -1.09 9.44
CA ASP A 254 -0.89 0.16 10.15
C ASP A 254 -0.32 -0.13 11.55
N ALA A 255 0.91 0.33 11.79
CA ALA A 255 1.65 0.23 13.04
C ALA A 255 1.58 1.52 13.89
N GLY A 256 0.65 2.42 13.59
CA GLY A 256 0.36 3.64 14.35
C GLY A 256 1.21 4.83 13.91
N SER A 257 1.62 5.63 14.88
CA SER A 257 2.35 6.90 14.67
C SER A 257 3.70 6.72 13.98
N LEU A 258 4.23 7.81 13.41
CA LEU A 258 5.53 7.81 12.72
C LEU A 258 6.70 7.36 13.60
N GLN A 259 6.58 7.47 14.94
CA GLN A 259 7.56 6.96 15.91
C GLN A 259 7.86 5.46 15.75
N SER A 260 6.92 4.68 15.20
CA SER A 260 7.11 3.25 14.93
C SER A 260 8.16 2.98 13.84
N ALA A 261 8.50 3.98 13.01
CA ALA A 261 9.46 3.83 11.92
C ALA A 261 10.83 3.33 12.39
N ARG A 262 11.31 3.75 13.57
CA ARG A 262 12.59 3.27 14.14
C ARG A 262 12.70 1.75 14.24
N TYR A 263 11.58 1.07 14.50
CA TYR A 263 11.54 -0.38 14.62
C TYR A 263 11.51 -1.03 13.23
N LEU A 264 10.77 -0.44 12.29
CA LEU A 264 10.66 -0.94 10.92
C LEU A 264 11.98 -0.79 10.16
N GLU A 265 12.63 0.37 10.25
CA GLU A 265 13.95 0.63 9.68
C GLU A 265 15.00 -0.32 10.26
N GLY A 266 14.95 -0.55 11.58
CA GLY A 266 15.83 -1.50 12.27
C GLY A 266 15.60 -2.95 11.84
N ALA A 267 14.35 -3.32 11.52
CA ALA A 267 14.00 -4.67 11.09
C ALA A 267 14.68 -5.08 9.77
N THR A 268 15.06 -4.12 8.92
CA THR A 268 15.84 -4.40 7.72
C THR A 268 17.18 -5.07 8.06
N ALA A 269 17.91 -4.56 9.05
CA ALA A 269 19.17 -5.18 9.47
C ALA A 269 18.95 -6.60 10.04
N LEU A 270 17.86 -6.80 10.78
CA LEU A 270 17.46 -8.12 11.28
C LEU A 270 17.23 -9.10 10.11
N LEU A 271 16.42 -8.71 9.13
CA LEU A 271 16.11 -9.56 7.98
C LEU A 271 17.33 -9.86 7.11
N ILE A 272 18.24 -8.91 6.90
CA ILE A 272 19.50 -9.17 6.17
C ILE A 272 20.33 -10.23 6.92
N ASN A 273 20.42 -10.15 8.25
CA ASN A 273 21.14 -11.15 9.05
C ASN A 273 20.49 -12.54 8.97
N ILE A 274 19.15 -12.62 9.05
CA ILE A 274 18.39 -13.88 8.84
C ILE A 274 18.67 -14.44 7.45
N ASN A 275 18.57 -13.62 6.41
CA ASN A 275 18.80 -14.00 5.02
C ASN A 275 20.22 -14.53 4.80
N LYS A 276 21.23 -13.89 5.40
CA LYS A 276 22.62 -14.36 5.34
C LYS A 276 22.80 -15.73 6.00
N ARG A 277 22.10 -15.98 7.12
CA ARG A 277 22.19 -17.22 7.91
C ARG A 277 21.46 -18.40 7.26
N TYR A 278 20.29 -18.16 6.70
CA TYR A 278 19.40 -19.19 6.14
C TYR A 278 19.43 -19.26 4.61
N LYS A 279 20.16 -18.37 3.94
CA LYS A 279 20.23 -18.26 2.47
C LYS A 279 18.85 -18.06 1.84
N SER A 280 18.03 -17.22 2.47
CA SER A 280 16.62 -16.98 2.15
C SER A 280 16.35 -15.52 1.75
N HIS A 281 15.10 -15.24 1.39
CA HIS A 281 14.50 -13.90 1.34
C HIS A 281 13.31 -13.89 2.30
N ALA A 282 13.61 -13.67 3.58
CA ALA A 282 12.62 -13.67 4.64
C ALA A 282 11.77 -12.39 4.56
N SER A 283 10.50 -12.55 4.88
CA SER A 283 9.50 -11.50 4.97
C SER A 283 8.87 -11.50 6.36
N LEU A 284 8.09 -10.46 6.68
CA LEU A 284 7.37 -10.36 7.95
C LEU A 284 5.86 -10.43 7.72
N THR A 285 5.18 -11.21 8.55
CA THR A 285 3.72 -11.29 8.59
C THR A 285 3.26 -11.23 10.03
N ILE A 286 2.27 -10.38 10.28
CA ILE A 286 1.63 -10.19 11.57
C ILE A 286 0.42 -11.11 11.66
N ALA A 287 0.51 -12.09 12.56
CA ALA A 287 -0.58 -12.98 12.89
C ALA A 287 -1.53 -12.35 13.93
N GLY A 288 -2.78 -12.84 13.98
CA GLY A 288 -3.76 -12.40 14.98
C GLY A 288 -4.46 -11.08 14.67
N LEU A 289 -4.26 -10.54 13.46
CA LEU A 289 -5.01 -9.36 13.00
C LEU A 289 -6.40 -9.79 12.49
N ASN A 290 -7.45 -9.20 13.06
CA ASN A 290 -8.81 -9.27 12.54
C ASN A 290 -9.00 -8.19 11.47
N VAL A 291 -8.23 -8.28 10.38
CA VAL A 291 -8.44 -7.46 9.18
C VAL A 291 -9.40 -8.25 8.30
N GLY A 292 -10.69 -7.94 8.43
CA GLY A 292 -11.79 -8.53 7.68
C GLY A 292 -12.57 -7.46 6.93
#